data_AF-A0A385YX55-F1
#
_entry.id   AF-A0A385YX55-F1
#
_cell.length_a   1.000
_cell.length_b   1.000
_cell.length_c   1.000
_cell.angle_alpha   90.00
_cell.angle_beta   90.00
_cell.angle_gamma   90.00
#
_symmetry.space_group_name_H-M   'P 1'
#
loop_
_entity.id
_entity.type
_entity.pdbx_description
1 polymer ?
#
loop_
_entity_poly.entity_id
_entity_poly.type
_entity_poly.pdbx_seq_one_letter_code
_entity_poly.pdbx_strand_id
1 'polypeptide(L)'
;MKKIIVLLGVIVLTLSACSNTGTEEEKNKRLEITNMQLGIGAIDNTDQLEIQKFSYDLTISNEEKLALNEESIEIVLTDWMMQHTLEDKMTEKNFESESIHIKGYVTFNTKGLSKKEIIDHSPFIEGVKMVNKAGEEIFLKSQFL
;
A
#
# COMPACT_ATOMS: atom_id res chain seq x y z
N MET A 1 -14.99 3.46 -74.13
CA MET A 1 -14.10 4.62 -73.82
C MET A 1 -13.25 4.23 -72.62
N LYS A 2 -11.93 4.38 -72.77
CA LYS A 2 -10.92 4.19 -71.70
C LYS A 2 -11.07 5.28 -70.63
N LYS A 3 -10.44 5.03 -69.46
CA LYS A 3 -10.11 5.94 -68.32
C LYS A 3 -11.02 5.69 -67.10
N ILE A 4 -10.57 5.50 -65.86
CA ILE A 4 -9.31 5.83 -65.18
C ILE A 4 -9.17 4.96 -63.91
N ILE A 5 -7.94 4.55 -63.61
CA ILE A 5 -7.46 4.00 -62.33
C ILE A 5 -7.11 5.18 -61.40
N VAL A 6 -7.60 5.18 -60.15
CA VAL A 6 -7.09 5.94 -58.99
C VAL A 6 -7.50 5.12 -57.76
N LEU A 7 -6.69 4.25 -57.14
CA LEU A 7 -5.51 4.46 -56.27
C LEU A 7 -5.69 5.52 -55.16
N LEU A 8 -5.86 5.04 -53.93
CA LEU A 8 -5.58 5.60 -52.59
C LEU A 8 -6.69 5.06 -51.67
N GLY A 9 -6.49 4.16 -50.70
CA GLY A 9 -5.37 4.06 -49.79
C GLY A 9 -5.74 4.72 -48.47
N VAL A 10 -6.63 4.11 -47.66
CA VAL A 10 -6.81 4.46 -46.23
C VAL A 10 -7.21 3.21 -45.43
N ILE A 11 -6.20 2.65 -44.76
CA ILE A 11 -6.19 2.21 -43.35
C ILE A 11 -7.04 0.98 -42.96
N VAL A 12 -6.31 -0.13 -42.91
CA VAL A 12 -6.50 -1.28 -42.03
C VAL A 12 -6.38 -0.83 -40.56
N LEU A 13 -7.10 -1.54 -39.67
CA LEU A 13 -6.94 -1.64 -38.20
C LEU A 13 -7.86 -0.73 -37.36
N THR A 14 -8.96 -1.30 -36.88
CA THR A 14 -9.23 -1.41 -35.44
C THR A 14 -10.19 -2.58 -35.18
N LEU A 15 -9.64 -3.79 -35.03
CA LEU A 15 -10.25 -4.82 -34.19
C LEU A 15 -9.54 -4.76 -32.84
N SER A 16 -10.34 -4.98 -31.78
CA SER A 16 -9.97 -5.39 -30.42
C SER A 16 -10.03 -4.30 -29.34
N ALA A 17 -11.11 -4.42 -28.56
CA ALA A 17 -11.14 -4.47 -27.10
C ALA A 17 -10.68 -3.23 -26.31
N CYS A 18 -11.64 -2.64 -25.59
CA CYS A 18 -11.69 -2.86 -24.14
C CYS A 18 -13.17 -2.92 -23.73
N SER A 19 -13.62 -4.12 -23.37
CA SER A 19 -14.83 -4.28 -22.57
C SER A 19 -14.62 -3.48 -21.29
N ASN A 20 -15.34 -2.38 -21.13
CA ASN A 20 -15.43 -1.74 -19.82
C ASN A 20 -16.40 -2.56 -18.97
N THR A 21 -15.99 -3.77 -18.59
CA THR A 21 -16.46 -4.37 -17.34
C THR A 21 -15.69 -3.66 -16.24
N GLY A 22 -16.04 -2.39 -16.03
CA GLY A 22 -15.85 -1.78 -14.73
C GLY A 22 -16.78 -2.55 -13.82
N THR A 23 -16.29 -3.66 -13.27
CA THR A 23 -16.89 -4.31 -12.14
C THR A 23 -16.85 -3.26 -11.04
N GLU A 24 -17.97 -2.56 -10.87
CA GLU A 24 -18.25 -1.86 -9.63
C GLU A 24 -17.95 -2.86 -8.52
N GLU A 25 -16.95 -2.52 -7.71
CA GLU A 25 -16.50 -3.33 -6.59
C GLU A 25 -17.72 -3.69 -5.74
N GLU A 26 -18.24 -4.90 -5.91
CA GLU A 26 -18.88 -5.61 -4.82
C GLU A 26 -17.81 -5.65 -3.73
N LYS A 27 -17.88 -4.69 -2.80
CA LYS A 27 -17.20 -4.73 -1.51
C LYS A 27 -17.74 -5.94 -0.75
N ASN A 28 -17.34 -7.14 -1.16
CA ASN A 28 -17.22 -8.28 -0.27
C ASN A 28 -16.23 -7.82 0.80
N LYS A 29 -16.76 -7.58 2.01
CA LYS A 29 -16.02 -7.12 3.18
C LYS A 29 -15.10 -8.24 3.71
N ARG A 30 -14.20 -8.74 2.87
CA ARG A 30 -13.32 -9.85 3.22
C ARG A 30 -12.27 -9.43 4.24
N LEU A 31 -11.68 -8.26 4.02
CA LEU A 31 -10.62 -7.72 4.85
C LEU A 31 -10.76 -6.20 4.95
N GLU A 32 -10.53 -5.65 6.13
CA GLU A 32 -10.59 -4.22 6.39
C GLU A 32 -9.59 -3.85 7.48
N ILE A 33 -8.85 -2.74 7.30
CA ILE A 33 -8.06 -2.17 8.39
C ILE A 33 -9.05 -1.51 9.35
N THR A 34 -9.25 -2.09 10.54
CA THR A 34 -10.25 -1.61 11.51
C THR A 34 -9.65 -0.72 12.58
N ASN A 35 -8.34 -0.81 12.81
CA ASN A 35 -7.62 0.04 13.74
C ASN A 35 -6.20 0.32 13.21
N MET A 36 -5.74 1.54 13.43
CA MET A 36 -4.36 1.95 13.17
C MET A 36 -3.93 2.99 14.21
N GLN A 37 -2.91 2.64 15.00
CA GLN A 37 -2.25 3.52 15.95
C GLN A 37 -0.86 3.83 15.45
N LEU A 38 -0.54 5.13 15.40
CA LEU A 38 0.71 5.64 14.85
C LEU A 38 1.44 6.49 15.90
N GLY A 39 2.77 6.42 15.91
CA GLY A 39 3.59 7.25 16.79
C GLY A 39 4.91 7.63 16.13
N ILE A 40 5.36 8.86 16.36
CA ILE A 40 6.69 9.33 15.93
C ILE A 40 7.46 9.79 17.16
N GLY A 41 8.69 9.29 17.31
CA GLY A 41 9.55 9.63 18.43
C GLY A 41 11.04 9.52 18.09
N ALA A 42 11.87 9.93 19.04
CA ALA A 42 13.31 9.70 18.96
C ALA A 42 13.64 8.21 19.09
N ILE A 43 14.80 7.80 18.59
CA ILE A 43 15.36 6.49 18.88
C ILE A 43 16.06 6.55 20.24
N ASP A 44 15.79 5.59 21.11
CA ASP A 44 16.45 5.49 22.41
C ASP A 44 17.95 5.16 22.25
N ASN A 45 18.76 5.69 23.16
CA ASN A 45 20.20 5.38 23.28
C ASN A 45 21.04 5.69 22.02
N THR A 46 20.68 6.71 21.25
CA THR A 46 21.51 7.23 20.15
C THR A 46 21.74 8.74 20.26
N ASP A 47 22.93 9.18 19.90
CA ASP A 47 23.26 10.61 19.77
C ASP A 47 22.77 11.20 18.43
N GLN A 48 22.17 10.36 17.56
CA GLN A 48 21.68 10.74 16.24
C GLN A 48 20.28 11.38 16.32
N LEU A 49 20.23 12.62 16.79
CA LEU A 49 18.98 13.40 16.95
C LEU A 49 18.18 13.58 15.67
N GLU A 50 18.84 13.44 14.51
CA GLU A 50 18.21 13.56 13.20
C GLU A 50 17.48 12.29 12.77
N ILE A 51 17.61 11.17 13.49
CA ILE A 51 16.90 9.93 13.17
C ILE A 51 15.69 9.79 14.07
N GLN A 52 14.54 9.59 13.44
CA GLN A 52 13.27 9.37 14.12
C GLN A 52 12.75 7.97 13.83
N LYS A 53 11.91 7.49 14.75
CA LYS A 53 11.20 6.21 14.66
C LYS A 53 9.71 6.48 14.52
N PHE A 54 9.16 6.09 13.37
CA PHE A 54 7.74 5.97 13.14
C PHE A 54 7.31 4.55 13.50
N SER A 55 6.45 4.38 14.50
CA SER A 55 5.93 3.09 14.95
C SER A 55 4.46 2.95 14.56
N TYR A 56 4.06 1.76 14.15
CA TYR A 56 2.69 1.44 13.80
C TYR A 56 2.20 0.18 14.53
N ASP A 57 0.93 0.19 14.92
CA ASP A 57 0.16 -0.94 15.44
C ASP A 57 -1.18 -0.95 14.71
N LEU A 58 -1.42 -1.96 13.89
CA LEU A 58 -2.61 -2.06 13.03
C LEU A 58 -3.32 -3.39 13.21
N THR A 59 -4.65 -3.33 13.07
CA THR A 59 -5.54 -4.48 13.12
C THR A 59 -6.32 -4.58 11.83
N ILE A 60 -6.28 -5.75 11.21
CA ILE A 60 -7.03 -6.07 10.00
C ILE A 60 -8.11 -7.08 10.38
N SER A 61 -9.38 -6.74 10.17
CA SER A 61 -10.49 -7.69 10.29
C SER A 61 -10.41 -8.73 9.18
N ASN A 62 -10.67 -9.99 9.52
CA ASN A 62 -10.79 -11.14 8.63
C ASN A 62 -11.99 -12.01 9.05
N GLU A 63 -13.15 -11.38 9.23
CA GLU A 63 -14.40 -12.03 9.65
C GLU A 63 -14.81 -13.19 8.71
N GLU A 64 -14.52 -13.05 7.41
CA GLU A 64 -14.78 -14.10 6.41
C GLU A 64 -13.74 -15.24 6.41
N LYS A 65 -12.73 -15.19 7.29
CA LYS A 65 -11.71 -16.24 7.49
C LYS A 65 -10.97 -16.59 6.20
N LEU A 66 -10.63 -15.56 5.41
CA LEU A 66 -9.85 -15.71 4.20
C LEU A 66 -8.49 -16.32 4.55
N ALA A 67 -8.13 -17.40 3.87
CA ALA A 67 -6.84 -18.06 4.07
C ALA A 67 -5.73 -17.24 3.40
N LEU A 68 -4.81 -16.69 4.21
CA LEU A 68 -3.75 -15.80 3.74
C LEU A 68 -2.38 -16.49 3.68
N ASN A 69 -1.53 -16.02 2.78
CA ASN A 69 -0.11 -16.32 2.85
C ASN A 69 0.55 -15.37 3.84
N GLU A 70 0.80 -15.85 5.05
CA GLU A 70 1.29 -15.01 6.15
C GLU A 70 2.57 -14.25 5.82
N GLU A 71 3.48 -14.85 5.04
CA GLU A 71 4.75 -14.24 4.63
C GLU A 71 4.63 -13.16 3.56
N SER A 72 3.43 -13.00 2.96
CA SER A 72 3.18 -12.00 1.92
C SER A 72 2.74 -10.64 2.45
N ILE A 73 2.55 -10.51 3.77
CA ILE A 73 2.07 -9.25 4.36
C ILE A 73 3.18 -8.20 4.31
N GLU A 74 2.90 -7.09 3.65
CA GLU A 74 3.81 -5.97 3.47
C GLU A 74 3.10 -4.65 3.83
N ILE A 75 3.78 -3.79 4.59
CA ILE A 75 3.32 -2.41 4.83
C ILE A 75 3.79 -1.55 3.67
N VAL A 76 2.86 -0.89 2.99
CA VAL A 76 3.18 0.00 1.88
C VAL A 76 3.36 1.41 2.43
N LEU A 77 4.59 1.91 2.39
CA LEU A 77 4.94 3.27 2.79
C LEU A 77 4.66 4.25 1.65
N THR A 78 4.39 5.51 1.97
CA THR A 78 4.31 6.57 0.95
C THR A 78 5.68 6.85 0.32
N ASP A 79 5.68 7.39 -0.90
CA ASP A 79 6.91 7.78 -1.61
C ASP A 79 7.84 8.64 -0.75
N TRP A 80 7.27 9.60 -0.01
CA TRP A 80 8.05 10.46 0.86
C TRP A 80 8.74 9.65 1.97
N MET A 81 8.00 8.76 2.63
CA MET A 81 8.55 7.95 3.70
C MET A 81 9.64 7.02 3.18
N MET A 82 9.39 6.32 2.06
CA MET A 82 10.38 5.43 1.42
C MET A 82 11.70 6.14 1.09
N GLN A 83 11.65 7.39 0.63
CA GLN A 83 12.86 8.17 0.31
C GLN A 83 13.71 8.52 1.53
N HIS A 84 13.11 8.55 2.72
CA HIS A 84 13.79 8.92 3.96
C HIS A 84 14.08 7.71 4.86
N THR A 85 13.50 6.54 4.56
CA THR A 85 13.67 5.29 5.30
C THR A 85 15.13 4.86 5.36
N LEU A 86 15.57 4.51 6.57
CA LEU A 86 16.84 3.86 6.86
C LEU A 86 16.64 2.37 7.18
N GLU A 87 15.59 2.06 7.95
CA GLU A 87 15.19 0.69 8.29
C GLU A 87 13.66 0.63 8.29
N ASP A 88 13.10 -0.41 7.70
CA ASP A 88 11.69 -0.80 7.85
C ASP A 88 11.66 -2.22 8.42
N LYS A 89 10.92 -2.39 9.51
CA LYS A 89 10.86 -3.66 10.22
C LYS A 89 9.49 -3.91 10.84
N MET A 90 8.86 -4.98 10.36
CA MET A 90 7.76 -5.63 11.05
C MET A 90 8.29 -6.41 12.26
N THR A 91 7.80 -6.08 13.45
CA THR A 91 8.22 -6.69 14.72
C THR A 91 7.24 -7.73 15.25
N GLU A 92 5.97 -7.63 14.87
CA GLU A 92 4.92 -8.54 15.31
C GLU A 92 3.94 -8.77 14.17
N LYS A 93 3.53 -10.03 14.00
CA LYS A 93 2.50 -10.46 13.05
C LYS A 93 1.76 -11.64 13.69
N ASN A 94 0.57 -11.37 14.22
CA ASN A 94 -0.24 -12.34 14.94
C ASN A 94 -1.56 -12.56 14.21
N PHE A 95 -1.87 -13.82 13.91
CA PHE A 95 -3.13 -14.23 13.29
C PHE A 95 -4.06 -14.77 14.37
N GLU A 96 -5.18 -14.11 14.56
CA GLU A 96 -6.28 -14.58 15.39
C GLU A 96 -7.38 -15.16 14.52
N SER A 97 -8.46 -15.66 15.12
CA SER A 97 -9.52 -16.34 14.39
C SER A 97 -10.22 -15.46 13.34
N GLU A 98 -10.31 -14.15 13.60
CA GLU A 98 -11.06 -13.18 12.78
C GLU A 98 -10.31 -11.85 12.64
N SER A 99 -9.03 -11.80 13.01
CA SER A 99 -8.21 -10.58 12.90
C SER A 99 -6.74 -10.91 12.70
N ILE A 100 -6.00 -9.91 12.21
CA ILE A 100 -4.56 -9.94 12.06
C ILE A 100 -4.00 -8.70 12.73
N HIS A 101 -3.11 -8.89 13.69
CA HIS A 101 -2.44 -7.82 14.43
C HIS A 101 -1.01 -7.69 13.93
N ILE A 102 -0.65 -6.49 13.49
CA ILE A 102 0.67 -6.22 12.92
C ILE A 102 1.27 -5.01 13.63
N LYS A 103 2.50 -5.17 14.12
CA LYS A 103 3.30 -4.08 14.66
C LYS A 103 4.62 -3.99 13.96
N GLY A 104 5.15 -2.77 13.88
CA GLY A 104 6.48 -2.55 13.37
C GLY A 104 6.87 -1.10 13.47
N TYR A 105 7.97 -0.78 12.81
CA TYR A 105 8.48 0.57 12.77
C TYR A 105 9.27 0.82 11.50
N VAL A 106 9.37 2.10 11.18
CA VAL A 106 10.29 2.63 10.19
C VAL A 106 11.19 3.66 10.88
N THR A 107 12.50 3.53 10.73
CA THR A 107 13.43 4.60 11.09
C THR A 107 13.76 5.42 9.86
N PHE A 108 13.83 6.73 10.00
CA PHE A 108 14.02 7.63 8.88
C PHE A 108 14.85 8.84 9.28
N ASN A 109 15.58 9.39 8.31
CA ASN A 109 16.43 10.56 8.51
C ASN A 109 15.63 11.84 8.29
N THR A 110 15.68 12.73 9.28
CA THR A 110 14.96 14.01 9.32
C THR A 110 15.87 15.22 9.24
N LYS A 111 17.15 15.01 8.91
CA LYS A 111 18.15 16.06 8.82
C LYS A 111 17.70 17.19 7.90
N GLY A 112 17.62 18.39 8.48
CA GLY A 112 17.24 19.60 7.76
C GLY A 112 15.72 19.78 7.59
N LEU A 113 14.90 18.95 8.22
CA LEU A 113 13.45 19.08 8.24
C LEU A 113 12.96 19.54 9.62
N SER A 114 12.01 20.46 9.63
CA SER A 114 11.27 20.80 10.83
C SER A 114 10.19 19.76 11.14
N LYS A 115 9.72 19.73 12.39
CA LYS A 115 8.59 18.88 12.80
C LYS A 115 7.33 19.14 11.96
N LYS A 116 7.11 20.38 11.55
CA LYS A 116 5.97 20.74 10.71
C LYS A 116 6.11 20.12 9.31
N GLU A 117 7.27 20.25 8.68
CA GLU A 117 7.51 19.66 7.36
C GLU A 117 7.32 18.15 7.38
N ILE A 118 7.77 17.46 8.43
CA ILE A 118 7.54 16.02 8.59
C ILE A 118 6.05 15.69 8.64
N ILE A 119 5.27 16.39 9.47
CA ILE A 119 3.84 16.12 9.66
C ILE A 119 3.02 16.46 8.41
N ASP A 120 3.43 17.49 7.66
CA ASP A 120 2.76 17.89 6.41
C ASP A 120 2.83 16.80 5.31
N HIS A 121 3.67 15.77 5.49
CA HIS A 121 3.76 14.59 4.62
C HIS A 121 2.91 13.39 5.08
N SER A 122 2.11 13.53 6.14
CA SER A 122 1.13 12.50 6.51
C SER A 122 0.10 12.29 5.39
N PRO A 123 -0.30 11.05 5.05
CA PRO A 123 0.05 9.79 5.71
C PRO A 123 1.48 9.30 5.42
N PHE A 124 2.01 8.49 6.34
CA PHE A 124 3.29 7.78 6.13
C PHE A 124 3.10 6.35 5.59
N ILE A 125 1.89 5.79 5.71
CA ILE A 125 1.50 4.46 5.21
C ILE A 125 0.36 4.62 4.20
N GLU A 126 0.54 4.06 3.01
CA GLU A 126 -0.51 3.96 1.98
C GLU A 126 -1.51 2.84 2.26
N GLY A 127 -1.03 1.72 2.80
CA GLY A 127 -1.86 0.56 3.05
C GLY A 127 -1.08 -0.70 3.38
N VAL A 128 -1.74 -1.84 3.24
CA VAL A 128 -1.18 -3.18 3.45
C VAL A 128 -1.40 -4.02 2.20
N LYS A 129 -0.33 -4.62 1.68
CA LYS A 129 -0.39 -5.64 0.63
C LYS A 129 -0.33 -7.02 1.25
N MET A 130 -1.05 -7.96 0.64
CA MET A 130 -1.00 -9.37 1.00
C MET A 130 -1.47 -10.25 -0.16
N VAL A 131 -1.21 -11.54 -0.06
CA VAL A 131 -1.60 -12.54 -1.04
C VAL A 131 -2.38 -13.64 -0.32
N ASN A 132 -3.53 -14.04 -0.86
CA ASN A 132 -4.27 -15.18 -0.31
C ASN A 132 -3.65 -16.52 -0.74
N LYS A 133 -4.06 -17.64 -0.14
CA LYS A 133 -3.54 -18.97 -0.50
C LYS A 133 -3.85 -19.39 -1.95
N ALA A 134 -4.78 -18.72 -2.62
CA ALA A 134 -5.08 -18.93 -4.04
C ALA A 134 -4.18 -18.10 -4.98
N GLY A 135 -3.32 -17.22 -4.44
CA GLY A 135 -2.42 -16.37 -5.21
C GLY A 135 -3.02 -15.03 -5.64
N GLU A 136 -4.18 -14.65 -5.13
CA GLU A 136 -4.79 -13.34 -5.38
C GLU A 136 -4.08 -12.27 -4.54
N GLU A 137 -3.63 -11.20 -5.21
CA GLU A 137 -3.08 -10.01 -4.56
C GLU A 137 -4.21 -9.13 -4.01
N ILE A 138 -4.04 -8.67 -2.78
CA ILE A 138 -5.01 -7.86 -2.05
C ILE A 138 -4.27 -6.63 -1.54
N PHE A 139 -4.84 -5.45 -1.80
CA PHE A 139 -4.35 -4.19 -1.26
C PHE A 139 -5.42 -3.52 -0.42
N LEU A 140 -5.12 -3.33 0.86
CA LEU A 140 -5.97 -2.63 1.81
C LEU A 140 -5.45 -1.21 1.98
N LYS A 141 -6.13 -0.24 1.39
CA LYS A 141 -5.77 1.17 1.54
C LYS A 141 -5.99 1.63 2.98
N SER A 142 -5.01 2.33 3.55
CA SER A 142 -5.18 3.00 4.84
C SER A 142 -6.24 4.08 4.72
N GLN A 143 -7.23 4.04 5.62
CA GLN A 143 -8.29 5.06 5.71
C GLN A 143 -8.07 6.00 6.91
N PHE A 144 -6.99 5.80 7.68
CA PHE A 144 -6.71 6.57 8.88
C PHE A 144 -5.70 7.68 8.55
N LEU A 145 -6.19 8.93 8.65
CA LEU A 145 -5.47 10.19 8.50
C LEU A 145 -5.81 11.10 9.67
#